data_AF-A0A6V7HR55-F1
#
_entry.id   AF-A0A6V7HR55-F1
#
_cell.length_a   1.000
_cell.length_b   1.000
_cell.length_c   1.000
_cell.angle_alpha   90.00
_cell.angle_beta   90.00
_cell.angle_gamma   90.00
#
_symmetry.space_group_name_H-M   'P 1'
#
loop_
_entity.id
_entity.type
_entity.pdbx_description
1 polymer ?
#
loop_
_entity_poly.entity_id
_entity_poly.type
_entity_poly.pdbx_seq_one_letter_code
_entity_poly.pdbx_strand_id
1 'polypeptide(L)'
;TYEEAITSLIADVKPQKSNLPLLLYQISNKWRDEMKPRLGLFRGREFIMKDMYSFDLSLESAQESYQAVGEAYNKIFDQLE
;
A
#
# COMPACT_ATOMS: atom_id res chain seq x y z
N THR A 1 2.36 -8.91 4.72
CA THR A 1 2.54 -7.46 4.57
C THR A 1 4.00 -7.21 4.24
N TYR A 2 4.38 -6.06 3.68
CA TYR A 2 5.71 -5.84 3.08
C TYR A 2 6.39 -4.52 3.51
N GLU A 3 5.94 -3.93 4.61
CA GLU A 3 6.46 -2.68 5.20
C GLU A 3 7.98 -2.76 5.36
N GLU A 4 8.48 -3.82 6.00
CA GLU A 4 9.91 -4.00 6.29
C GLU A 4 10.72 -4.21 5.01
N ALA A 5 10.19 -5.00 4.07
CA ALA A 5 10.86 -5.31 2.81
C ALA A 5 11.01 -4.05 1.94
N ILE A 6 9.96 -3.24 1.83
CA ILE A 6 9.98 -2.01 1.03
C ILE A 6 10.81 -0.93 1.71
N THR A 7 10.75 -0.84 3.04
CA THR A 7 11.63 0.09 3.78
C THR A 7 13.10 -0.28 3.59
N SER A 8 13.45 -1.58 3.64
CA SER A 8 14.81 -2.06 3.35
C SER A 8 15.23 -1.72 1.92
N LEU A 9 14.35 -1.94 0.94
CA LEU A 9 14.61 -1.61 -0.46
C LEU A 9 14.92 -0.12 -0.65
N ILE A 10 14.13 0.76 -0.03
CA ILE A 10 14.36 2.21 -0.13
C ILE A 10 15.66 2.62 0.56
N ALA A 11 15.99 2.00 1.69
CA ALA A 11 17.26 2.22 2.38
C ALA A 11 18.48 1.81 1.52
N ASP A 12 18.33 0.77 0.69
CA ASP A 12 19.37 0.33 -0.25
C ASP A 12 19.48 1.23 -1.48
N VAL A 13 18.34 1.61 -2.06
CA VAL A 13 18.26 2.48 -3.27
C VAL A 13 18.74 3.90 -2.98
N LYS A 14 18.50 4.41 -1.76
CA LYS A 14 18.87 5.77 -1.32
C LYS A 14 18.41 6.87 -2.30
N PRO A 15 17.09 7.02 -2.52
CA PRO A 15 16.57 8.05 -3.41
C PRO A 15 16.98 9.44 -2.94
N GLN A 16 17.20 10.35 -3.90
CA GLN A 16 17.50 11.74 -3.56
C GLN A 16 16.24 12.42 -3.00
N LYS A 17 16.43 13.46 -2.19
CA LYS A 17 15.31 14.22 -1.62
C LYS A 17 14.39 14.81 -2.69
N SER A 18 14.95 15.18 -3.85
CA SER A 18 14.21 15.67 -5.02
C SER A 18 13.30 14.63 -5.67
N ASN A 19 13.50 13.34 -5.38
CA ASN A 19 12.63 12.27 -5.87
C ASN A 19 11.41 12.04 -4.99
N LEU A 20 11.34 12.66 -3.80
CA LEU A 20 10.22 12.51 -2.89
C LEU A 20 9.13 13.54 -3.24
N PRO A 21 7.83 13.19 -3.11
CA PRO A 21 7.33 11.95 -2.52
C PRO A 21 7.39 10.73 -3.45
N LEU A 22 7.68 9.56 -2.89
CA LEU A 22 7.64 8.28 -3.62
C LEU A 22 6.41 7.47 -3.21
N LEU A 23 5.68 6.97 -4.20
CA LEU A 23 4.46 6.17 -4.01
C LEU A 23 4.68 4.81 -4.68
N LEU A 24 5.07 3.81 -3.89
CA LEU A 24 5.39 2.47 -4.38
C LEU A 24 4.21 1.53 -4.12
N TYR A 25 3.80 0.76 -5.12
CA TYR A 25 2.75 -0.23 -4.94
C TYR A 25 3.09 -1.55 -5.63
N GLN A 26 2.48 -2.62 -5.14
CA GLN A 26 2.53 -3.93 -5.76
C GLN A 26 1.17 -4.60 -5.65
N ILE A 27 0.90 -5.52 -6.57
CA ILE A 27 -0.27 -6.40 -6.51
C ILE A 27 0.29 -7.81 -6.41
N SER A 28 0.06 -8.48 -5.28
CA SER A 28 0.59 -9.82 -5.07
C SER A 28 -0.36 -10.68 -4.23
N ASN A 29 -0.19 -11.99 -4.33
CA ASN A 29 -0.79 -12.91 -3.37
C ASN A 29 -0.19 -12.65 -1.98
N LYS A 30 -1.05 -12.65 -0.98
CA LYS A 30 -0.69 -12.59 0.44
C LYS A 30 -1.26 -13.83 1.12
N TRP A 31 -0.54 -14.29 2.13
CA TRP A 31 -0.99 -15.36 2.99
C TRP A 31 -1.12 -14.86 4.43
N ARG A 32 -2.22 -15.22 5.09
CA ARG A 32 -2.48 -14.96 6.50
C ARG A 32 -3.06 -16.23 7.12
N ASP A 33 -2.50 -16.65 8.26
CA ASP A 33 -3.00 -17.83 8.97
C ASP A 33 -4.30 -17.51 9.70
N GLU A 34 -5.40 -17.55 8.96
CA GLU A 34 -6.73 -17.36 9.52
C GLU A 34 -7.21 -18.64 10.21
N MET A 35 -7.50 -18.53 11.51
CA MET A 35 -7.90 -19.64 12.37
C MET A 35 -9.23 -20.26 11.93
N LYS A 36 -10.17 -19.43 11.45
CA LYS A 36 -11.49 -19.90 10.97
C LYS A 36 -11.85 -19.20 9.64
N PRO A 37 -11.33 -19.68 8.50
CA PRO A 37 -11.66 -19.13 7.20
C PRO A 37 -13.16 -19.30 6.90
N ARG A 38 -13.83 -18.24 6.45
CA ARG A 38 -15.28 -18.21 6.20
C ARG A 38 -15.58 -17.23 5.06
N LEU A 39 -16.77 -17.33 4.46
CA LEU A 39 -17.27 -16.35 3.48
C LEU A 39 -16.41 -16.22 2.21
N GLY A 40 -15.68 -17.26 1.83
CA GLY A 40 -14.88 -17.28 0.59
C GLY A 40 -13.86 -16.13 0.55
N LEU A 41 -14.05 -15.20 -0.39
CA LEU A 41 -13.14 -14.08 -0.64
C LEU A 41 -13.00 -13.11 0.55
N PHE A 42 -14.03 -12.98 1.39
CA PHE A 42 -14.02 -12.01 2.48
C PHE A 42 -13.06 -12.39 3.62
N ARG A 43 -12.87 -13.70 3.88
CA ARG A 43 -12.02 -14.17 4.99
C ARG A 43 -11.39 -15.54 4.65
N GLY A 44 -10.45 -15.50 3.71
CA GLY A 44 -9.60 -16.63 3.32
C GLY A 44 -8.21 -16.60 3.96
N ARG A 45 -7.39 -17.60 3.66
CA ARG A 45 -5.97 -17.64 4.04
C ARG A 45 -5.04 -17.05 2.99
N GLU A 46 -5.40 -17.21 1.72
CA GLU A 46 -4.70 -16.61 0.59
C GLU A 46 -5.64 -15.64 -0.12
N PHE A 47 -5.14 -14.45 -0.44
CA PHE A 47 -5.89 -13.44 -1.17
C PHE A 47 -4.94 -12.53 -1.95
N ILE A 48 -5.43 -11.94 -3.04
CA ILE A 48 -4.72 -10.91 -3.79
C ILE A 48 -4.90 -9.58 -3.06
N MET A 49 -3.80 -8.84 -2.91
CA MET A 49 -3.82 -7.51 -2.30
C MET A 49 -2.98 -6.55 -3.11
N LYS A 50 -3.53 -5.36 -3.34
CA LYS A 50 -2.76 -4.18 -3.71
C LYS A 50 -2.32 -3.46 -2.44
N ASP A 51 -1.04 -3.54 -2.11
CA ASP A 51 -0.40 -2.81 -1.03
C ASP A 51 0.43 -1.67 -1.60
N MET A 52 0.35 -0.50 -0.96
CA MET A 52 1.03 0.71 -1.39
C MET A 52 1.66 1.40 -0.17
N TYR A 53 2.85 1.97 -0.38
CA TYR A 53 3.71 2.54 0.63
C TYR A 53 4.22 3.90 0.13
N SER A 54 3.98 4.95 0.92
CA SER A 54 4.45 6.30 0.61
C SER A 54 5.71 6.64 1.42
N PHE A 55 6.61 7.39 0.80
CA PHE A 55 7.80 7.95 1.44
C PHE A 55 7.83 9.44 1.17
N ASP A 56 7.79 10.21 2.25
CA ASP A 56 7.62 11.66 2.24
C ASP A 56 8.71 12.32 3.11
N LEU A 57 9.07 13.58 2.79
CA LEU A 57 10.11 14.32 3.52
C LEU A 57 9.62 14.94 4.84
N SER A 58 8.33 15.23 4.93
CA SER A 58 7.71 15.90 6.06
C SER A 58 6.36 15.29 6.36
N LEU A 59 5.87 15.56 7.58
CA LEU A 59 4.53 15.13 7.98
C LEU A 59 3.43 15.77 7.11
N GLU A 60 3.63 17.01 6.68
CA GLU A 60 2.71 17.73 5.80
C GLU A 60 2.61 17.06 4.42
N SER A 61 3.74 16.76 3.78
CA SER A 61 3.79 15.98 2.52
C SER A 61 3.15 14.60 2.69
N ALA A 62 3.38 13.94 3.83
CA ALA A 62 2.75 12.64 4.12
C ALA A 62 1.23 12.74 4.24
N GLN A 63 0.70 13.84 4.78
CA GLN A 63 -0.74 14.10 4.83
C GLN A 63 -1.32 14.34 3.44
N GLU A 64 -0.62 15.09 2.58
CA GLU A 64 -1.02 15.29 1.17
C GLU A 64 -1.05 13.95 0.41
N SER A 65 0.02 13.15 0.52
CA SER A 65 0.09 11.80 -0.05
C SER A 65 -1.05 10.91 0.44
N TYR A 66 -1.36 10.96 1.74
CA TYR A 66 -2.48 10.21 2.32
C TYR A 66 -3.83 10.62 1.73
N GLN A 67 -4.09 11.93 1.63
CA GLN A 67 -5.32 12.46 1.04
C GLN A 67 -5.45 12.06 -0.43
N ALA A 68 -4.39 12.21 -1.22
CA ALA A 68 -4.37 11.84 -2.63
C ALA A 68 -4.67 10.35 -2.84
N VAL A 69 -4.13 9.47 -2.00
CA VAL A 69 -4.46 8.03 -2.02
C VAL A 69 -5.93 7.81 -1.66
N GLY A 70 -6.44 8.47 -0.62
CA GLY A 70 -7.85 8.38 -0.23
C GLY A 70 -8.79 8.76 -1.38
N GLU A 71 -8.53 9.88 -2.05
CA GLU A 71 -9.28 10.31 -3.23
C GLU A 71 -9.20 9.31 -4.39
N ALA A 72 -8.05 8.69 -4.60
CA ALA A 72 -7.89 7.65 -5.61
C ALA A 72 -8.77 6.43 -5.31
N TYR A 73 -8.85 6.00 -4.04
CA TYR A 73 -9.75 4.92 -3.64
C TYR A 73 -11.22 5.29 -3.83
N ASN A 74 -11.63 6.52 -3.49
CA ASN A 74 -12.99 6.99 -3.74
C ASN A 74 -13.34 6.87 -5.23
N LYS A 75 -12.50 7.42 -6.11
CA LYS A 75 -12.69 7.31 -7.57
C LYS A 75 -12.76 5.87 -8.08
N ILE A 76 -11.94 4.97 -7.51
CA ILE A 76 -11.97 3.55 -7.88
C ILE A 76 -13.31 2.92 -7.49
N PHE A 77 -13.82 3.20 -6.29
CA PHE A 77 -15.10 2.65 -5.86
C PHE A 77 -16.28 3.28 -6.61
N ASP A 78 -16.24 4.58 -6.89
CA ASP A 78 -17.25 5.29 -7.69
C ASP A 78 -17.35 4.73 -9.12
N GLN A 79 -16.26 4.13 -9.66
CA GLN A 79 -16.26 3.49 -10.98
C GLN A 79 -16.78 2.04 -10.96
N LEU A 80 -16.87 1.43 -9.78
CA LEU A 80 -17.32 0.05 -9.61
C LEU A 80 -18.82 -0.04 -9.25
N GLU A 81 -19.42 1.09 -8.85
CA GLU A 81 -20.86 1.26 -8.65
C GLU A 81 -21.58 1.54 -9.99
#